data_AF-A0A9N8QQS0-F1
#
_entry.id   AF-A0A9N8QQS0-F1
#
_cell.length_a   1.000
_cell.length_b   1.000
_cell.length_c   1.000
_cell.angle_alpha   90.00
_cell.angle_beta   90.00
_cell.angle_gamma   90.00
#
_symmetry.space_group_name_H-M   'P 1'
#
loop_
_entity.id
_entity.type
_entity.pdbx_description
1 polymer ?
#
loop_
_entity_poly.entity_id
_entity_poly.type
_entity_poly.pdbx_seq_one_letter_code
_entity_poly.pdbx_strand_id
1 'polypeptide(L)'
;MPHLTPDVLQTFFIPFDQLRPEQKKLISLSDQLMNQLLSSDYIVIGAPLAMSSGGIYSEEPGSSNDFVATYLKSFLSFLGMKDVTVIRAEGLKIPKIKESALENAVKSIQIQ
;
A
#
# COMPACT_ATOMS: atom_id res chain seq x y z
N MET A 1 -9.66 -0.32 16.39
CA MET A 1 -8.91 -1.42 15.74
C MET A 1 -8.08 -2.10 16.82
N PRO A 2 -7.96 -3.43 16.87
CA PRO A 2 -7.07 -4.09 17.82
C PRO A 2 -5.64 -3.61 17.58
N HIS A 3 -5.00 -3.06 18.61
CA HIS A 3 -3.66 -2.51 18.54
C HIS A 3 -2.63 -3.60 18.86
N LEU A 4 -1.45 -3.55 18.24
CA LEU A 4 -0.36 -4.45 18.61
C LEU A 4 0.09 -4.15 20.03
N THR A 5 -0.16 -5.08 20.96
CA THR A 5 0.33 -5.00 22.33
C THR A 5 1.65 -5.77 22.46
N PRO A 6 2.49 -5.46 23.46
CA PRO A 6 3.70 -6.23 23.74
C PRO A 6 3.43 -7.73 23.89
N ASP A 7 2.29 -8.10 24.48
CA ASP A 7 1.89 -9.50 24.64
C ASP A 7 1.61 -10.19 23.29
N VAL A 8 0.98 -9.50 22.33
CA VAL A 8 0.78 -10.00 20.97
C VAL A 8 2.12 -10.18 20.26
N LEU A 9 3.05 -9.22 20.37
CA LEU A 9 4.36 -9.32 19.72
C LEU A 9 5.19 -10.50 20.22
N GLN A 10 5.11 -10.82 21.53
CA GLN A 10 5.78 -12.00 22.08
C GLN A 10 5.26 -13.31 21.48
N THR A 11 3.98 -13.37 21.11
CA THR A 11 3.42 -14.58 20.48
C THR A 11 4.04 -14.91 19.12
N PHE A 12 4.63 -13.93 18.41
CA PHE A 12 5.25 -14.17 17.09
C PHE A 12 6.52 -15.02 17.15
N PHE A 13 7.15 -15.10 18.33
CA PHE A 13 8.38 -15.85 18.56
C PHE A 13 8.17 -17.16 19.33
N ILE A 14 6.92 -17.47 19.69
CA ILE A 14 6.56 -18.70 20.40
C ILE A 14 5.96 -19.68 19.37
N PRO A 15 6.52 -20.90 19.23
CA PRO A 15 5.92 -21.94 18.40
C PRO A 15 4.45 -22.19 18.74
N PHE A 16 3.60 -22.41 17.74
CA PHE A 16 2.13 -22.51 17.90
C PHE A 16 1.67 -23.59 18.90
N ASP A 17 2.45 -24.65 19.01
CA ASP A 17 2.30 -25.78 19.93
C ASP A 17 2.60 -25.41 21.39
N GLN A 18 3.32 -24.30 21.62
CA GLN A 18 3.74 -23.83 22.94
C GLN A 18 2.91 -22.63 23.46
N LEU A 19 1.92 -22.18 22.68
CA LEU A 19 1.04 -21.06 23.08
C LEU A 19 0.06 -21.47 24.18
N ARG A 20 -0.01 -20.65 25.24
CA ARG A 20 -0.99 -20.82 26.33
C ARG A 20 -2.42 -20.54 25.84
N PRO A 21 -3.46 -21.12 26.45
CA PRO A 21 -4.86 -20.91 26.05
C PRO A 21 -5.28 -19.43 26.00
N GLU A 22 -4.78 -18.61 26.92
CA GLU A 22 -5.03 -17.17 26.95
C GLU A 22 -4.38 -16.43 25.76
N GLN A 23 -3.18 -16.84 25.35
CA GLN A 23 -2.46 -16.28 24.21
C GLN A 23 -3.09 -16.70 22.87
N LYS A 24 -3.67 -17.91 22.80
CA LYS A 24 -4.45 -18.35 21.62
C LYS A 24 -5.65 -17.45 21.35
N LYS A 25 -6.27 -16.89 22.39
CA LYS A 25 -7.38 -15.93 22.22
C LYS A 25 -6.90 -14.61 21.61
N LEU A 26 -5.69 -14.16 21.97
CA LEU A 26 -5.09 -12.93 21.43
C LEU A 26 -4.76 -13.04 19.93
N ILE A 27 -4.37 -14.21 19.46
CA ILE A 27 -4.02 -14.44 18.04
C ILE A 27 -5.18 -15.01 17.20
N SER A 28 -6.34 -15.27 17.81
CA SER A 28 -7.49 -15.87 17.12
C SER A 28 -7.94 -15.11 15.86
N LEU A 29 -7.84 -13.78 15.86
CA LEU A 29 -8.09 -12.95 14.69
C LEU A 29 -7.08 -13.23 13.56
N SER A 30 -5.81 -13.42 13.91
CA SER A 30 -4.77 -13.78 12.94
C SER A 30 -5.05 -15.14 12.31
N ASP A 31 -5.45 -16.13 13.10
CA ASP A 31 -5.79 -17.47 12.61
C ASP A 31 -7.01 -17.43 11.69
N GLN A 32 -8.04 -16.64 12.04
CA GLN A 32 -9.22 -16.45 11.20
C GLN A 32 -8.86 -15.82 9.85
N LEU A 33 -8.05 -14.76 9.84
CA LEU A 33 -7.61 -14.09 8.62
C LEU A 33 -6.70 -14.98 7.78
N MET A 34 -5.84 -15.79 8.41
CA MET A 34 -4.98 -16.75 7.71
C MET A 34 -5.81 -17.84 7.03
N ASN A 35 -6.79 -18.40 7.74
CA ASN A 35 -7.70 -19.39 7.16
C ASN A 35 -8.51 -18.79 6.00
N GLN A 36 -9.00 -17.56 6.15
CA GLN A 36 -9.68 -16.85 5.08
C GLN A 36 -8.75 -16.67 3.87
N LEU A 37 -7.52 -16.22 4.09
CA LEU A 37 -6.51 -16.04 3.05
C LEU A 37 -6.21 -17.35 2.31
N LEU A 38 -5.98 -18.45 3.05
CA LEU A 38 -5.66 -19.76 2.49
C LEU A 38 -6.85 -20.44 1.78
N SER A 39 -8.08 -20.16 2.21
CA SER A 39 -9.30 -20.70 1.60
C SER A 39 -9.79 -19.93 0.37
N SER A 40 -9.20 -18.77 0.07
CA SER A 40 -9.63 -17.93 -1.04
C SER A 40 -9.10 -18.46 -2.37
N ASP A 41 -9.98 -18.65 -3.35
CA ASP A 41 -9.61 -19.08 -4.71
C ASP A 41 -8.85 -17.98 -5.48
N TYR A 42 -9.16 -16.71 -5.17
CA TYR A 42 -8.54 -15.55 -5.79
C TYR A 42 -8.25 -14.49 -4.73
N ILE A 43 -7.04 -13.94 -4.77
CA ILE A 43 -6.63 -12.81 -3.93
C ILE A 43 -6.36 -11.63 -4.86
N VAL A 44 -7.04 -10.51 -4.62
CA VAL A 44 -6.79 -9.23 -5.30
C VAL A 44 -5.97 -8.35 -4.38
N ILE A 45 -4.79 -7.93 -4.84
CA ILE A 45 -3.91 -7.02 -4.11
C ILE A 45 -3.83 -5.71 -4.90
N GLY A 46 -4.35 -4.64 -4.31
CA GLY A 46 -4.21 -3.28 -4.80
C GLY A 46 -2.98 -2.60 -4.20
N ALA A 47 -2.27 -1.80 -5.01
CA ALA A 47 -1.06 -1.09 -4.62
C ALA A 47 -1.15 0.40 -4.99
N PRO A 48 -1.65 1.25 -4.08
CA PRO A 48 -1.62 2.70 -4.28
C PRO A 48 -0.18 3.23 -4.10
N LEU A 49 0.31 3.96 -5.09
CA LEU A 49 1.62 4.60 -5.09
C LEU A 49 1.45 6.11 -4.90
N ALA A 50 1.69 6.60 -3.70
CA ALA A 50 1.72 8.04 -3.41
C ALA A 50 3.10 8.61 -3.73
N MET A 51 3.17 9.54 -4.69
CA MET A 51 4.42 10.11 -5.19
C MET A 51 4.38 11.63 -5.20
N SER A 52 5.53 12.27 -4.95
CA SER A 52 5.68 13.71 -5.09
C SER A 52 6.88 14.08 -5.94
N SER A 53 6.77 15.17 -6.72
CA SER A 53 7.84 15.62 -7.60
C SER A 53 7.89 17.14 -7.79
N GLY A 54 9.09 17.65 -8.07
CA GLY A 54 9.29 19.07 -8.36
C GLY A 54 8.77 19.48 -9.74
N GLY A 55 8.97 18.64 -10.75
CA GLY A 55 8.43 18.79 -12.11
C GLY A 55 7.12 18.03 -12.30
N ILE A 56 6.49 18.22 -13.46
CA ILE A 56 5.27 17.51 -13.91
C ILE A 56 5.72 16.39 -14.83
N TYR A 57 5.32 15.15 -14.53
CA TYR A 57 5.70 13.96 -15.29
C TYR A 57 4.49 13.16 -15.79
N SER A 58 3.27 13.51 -15.39
CA SER A 58 2.06 12.88 -15.95
C SER A 58 1.72 13.37 -17.36
N GLU A 59 2.24 14.51 -17.78
CA GLU A 59 1.93 15.18 -19.05
C GLU A 59 3.21 15.52 -19.84
N GLU A 60 3.06 15.77 -21.15
CA GLU A 60 4.14 16.23 -22.02
C GLU A 60 4.65 17.64 -21.61
N PRO A 61 5.96 17.92 -21.73
CA PRO A 61 7.03 17.05 -22.25
C PRO A 61 7.63 16.09 -21.19
N GLY A 62 7.11 16.11 -19.97
CA GLY A 62 7.67 15.39 -18.82
C GLY A 62 7.41 13.88 -18.80
N SER A 63 6.32 13.43 -19.42
CA SER A 63 5.90 12.02 -19.57
C SER A 63 7.03 11.08 -20.02
N SER A 64 7.85 11.50 -20.98
CA SER A 64 8.99 10.72 -21.49
C SER A 64 10.06 10.42 -20.43
N ASN A 65 10.08 11.19 -19.34
CA ASN A 65 11.03 11.06 -18.24
C ASN A 65 10.42 10.43 -16.98
N ASP A 66 9.20 9.89 -17.07
CA ASP A 66 8.50 9.27 -15.93
C ASP A 66 8.96 7.83 -15.64
N PHE A 67 10.25 7.67 -15.31
CA PHE A 67 10.85 6.35 -15.13
C PHE A 67 10.39 5.65 -13.85
N VAL A 68 10.22 6.40 -12.76
CA VAL A 68 9.97 5.81 -11.43
C VAL A 68 8.58 5.18 -11.36
N ALA A 69 7.53 5.88 -11.77
CA ALA A 69 6.18 5.32 -11.73
C ALA A 69 6.01 4.18 -12.74
N THR A 70 6.60 4.32 -13.94
CA THR A 70 6.59 3.26 -14.96
C THR A 70 7.28 1.99 -14.47
N TYR A 71 8.45 2.13 -13.83
CA TYR A 71 9.16 1.01 -13.23
C TYR A 71 8.37 0.35 -12.12
N LEU A 72 7.87 1.12 -11.15
CA LEU A 72 7.13 0.58 -10.01
C LEU A 72 5.84 -0.11 -10.46
N LYS A 73 5.11 0.47 -11.42
CA LYS A 73 3.91 -0.16 -11.98
C LYS A 73 4.24 -1.51 -12.62
N SER A 74 5.32 -1.58 -13.40
CA SER A 74 5.75 -2.81 -14.05
C SER A 74 6.21 -3.86 -13.05
N PHE A 75 7.03 -3.45 -12.07
CA PHE A 75 7.56 -4.32 -11.03
C PHE A 75 6.46 -4.89 -10.13
N LEU A 76 5.52 -4.06 -9.66
CA LEU A 76 4.42 -4.52 -8.82
C LEU A 76 3.44 -5.41 -9.60
N SER A 77 3.18 -5.09 -10.88
CA SER A 77 2.40 -5.96 -11.76
C SER A 77 3.05 -7.33 -11.94
N PHE A 78 4.38 -7.37 -12.06
CA PHE A 78 5.14 -8.62 -12.12
C PHE A 78 5.00 -9.44 -10.83
N LEU A 79 4.95 -8.80 -9.66
CA LEU A 79 4.69 -9.46 -8.37
C LEU A 79 3.22 -9.88 -8.18
N GLY A 80 2.34 -9.64 -9.16
CA GLY A 80 0.93 -10.04 -9.11
C GLY A 80 -0.03 -8.95 -8.62
N MET A 81 0.46 -7.76 -8.26
CA MET A 81 -0.39 -6.61 -7.94
C MET A 81 -0.86 -5.98 -9.25
N LYS A 82 -2.01 -6.43 -9.75
CA LYS A 82 -2.56 -5.99 -11.04
C LYS A 82 -3.27 -4.64 -10.95
N ASP A 83 -3.71 -4.25 -9.76
CA ASP A 83 -4.34 -2.96 -9.51
C ASP A 83 -3.34 -1.99 -8.88
N VAL A 84 -2.54 -1.33 -9.73
CA VAL A 84 -1.56 -0.32 -9.30
C VAL A 84 -2.04 1.06 -9.72
N THR A 85 -2.43 1.86 -8.73
CA THR A 85 -2.89 3.24 -8.92
C THR A 85 -1.81 4.21 -8.47
N VAL A 86 -1.45 5.19 -9.30
CA VAL A 86 -0.44 6.20 -8.96
C VAL A 86 -1.13 7.51 -8.61
N ILE A 87 -0.92 7.98 -7.38
CA ILE A 87 -1.42 9.24 -6.82
C ILE A 87 -0.27 10.23 -6.80
N ARG A 88 -0.41 11.37 -7.47
CA ARG A 88 0.70 12.30 -7.74
C ARG A 88 0.46 13.68 -7.16
N ALA A 89 1.41 14.14 -6.34
CA ALA A 89 1.58 15.55 -5.99
C ALA A 89 2.80 16.11 -6.75
N GLU A 90 2.59 16.57 -7.99
CA GLU A 90 3.66 17.00 -8.89
C GLU A 90 3.64 18.51 -9.19
N GLY A 91 4.76 19.03 -9.73
CA GLY A 91 4.90 20.48 -9.96
C GLY A 91 5.19 21.29 -8.69
N LEU A 92 5.65 20.66 -7.60
CA LEU A 92 5.88 21.32 -6.31
C LEU A 92 6.96 22.42 -6.32
N LYS A 93 7.81 22.46 -7.36
CA LYS A 93 8.81 23.51 -7.58
C LYS A 93 8.35 24.59 -8.57
N ILE A 94 7.12 24.49 -9.10
CA ILE A 94 6.55 25.45 -10.04
C ILE A 94 5.59 26.34 -9.26
N PRO A 95 5.87 27.65 -9.08
CA PRO A 95 5.12 28.52 -8.18
C PRO A 95 3.60 28.42 -8.35
N LYS A 96 3.08 28.54 -9.57
CA LYS A 96 1.62 28.51 -9.86
C LYS A 96 0.93 27.15 -9.71
N ILE A 97 1.70 26.06 -9.69
CA ILE A 97 1.16 24.68 -9.63
C ILE A 97 1.27 24.14 -8.22
N LYS A 98 2.29 24.56 -7.47
CA LYS A 98 2.53 24.12 -6.10
C LYS A 98 1.31 24.26 -5.20
N GLU A 99 0.53 25.34 -5.32
CA GLU A 99 -0.64 25.57 -4.47
C GLU A 99 -1.75 24.52 -4.69
N SER A 100 -1.94 24.06 -5.92
CA SER A 100 -2.99 23.08 -6.27
C SER A 100 -2.50 21.63 -6.32
N ALA A 101 -1.18 21.41 -6.33
CA ALA A 101 -0.56 20.08 -6.48
C ALA A 101 -1.04 19.07 -5.42
N LEU A 102 -1.11 19.48 -4.13
CA LEU A 102 -1.58 18.60 -3.06
C LEU A 102 -3.08 18.35 -3.17
N GLU A 103 -3.87 19.37 -3.48
CA GLU A 103 -5.32 19.25 -3.62
C GLU A 103 -5.69 18.30 -4.76
N ASN A 104 -5.00 18.41 -5.89
CA ASN A 104 -5.17 17.53 -7.04
C ASN A 104 -4.79 16.08 -6.69
N ALA A 105 -3.69 15.88 -5.95
CA ALA A 105 -3.29 14.56 -5.46
C ALA A 105 -4.39 13.93 -4.60
N VAL A 106 -4.91 14.67 -3.62
CA VAL A 106 -5.98 14.19 -2.73
C VAL A 106 -7.25 13.86 -3.52
N LYS A 107 -7.64 14.69 -4.50
CA LYS A 107 -8.79 14.41 -5.38
C LYS A 107 -8.62 13.13 -6.22
N SER A 108 -7.38 12.76 -6.54
CA SER A 108 -7.09 11.54 -7.32
C SER A 108 -7.10 10.24 -6.50
N ILE A 109 -7.23 10.32 -5.17
CA ILE A 109 -7.41 9.14 -4.31
C ILE A 109 -8.82 8.60 -4.53
N GLN A 110 -8.98 7.70 -5.49
CA GLN A 110 -10.20 6.92 -5.64
C GLN A 110 -10.14 5.72 -4.70
N ILE A 111 -10.97 5.73 -3.66
CA ILE A 111 -11.30 4.52 -2.89
C ILE A 111 -12.41 3.84 -3.68
N GLN A 112 -12.07 2.81 -4.45
CA GLN A 112 -13.04 1.85 -4.97
C GLN A 112 -13.29 0.77 -3.93
#